data_AF-A0A955JC61-F1
#
_entry.id   AF-A0A955JC61-F1
#
_cell.length_a   1.000
_cell.length_b   1.000
_cell.length_c   1.000
_cell.angle_alpha   90.00
_cell.angle_beta   90.00
_cell.angle_gamma   90.00
#
_symmetry.space_group_name_H-M   'P 1'
#
loop_
_entity.id
_entity.type
_entity.pdbx_description
1 polymer ?
#
loop_
_entity_poly.entity_id
_entity_poly.type
_entity_poly.pdbx_seq_one_letter_code
_entity_poly.pdbx_strand_id
1 'polypeptide(L)' 'MTVIRINAITVPPEGGGELARRFGARAGAVDGADGFEGFELLEPTDGRDTWLVITRWRDQAAFEAWVASPAFAHGH' A
#
# COMPACT_ATOMS: atom_id res chain seq x y z
N MET A 1 -18.46 -5.68 3.15
CA MET A 1 -18.47 -4.54 2.21
C MET A 1 -17.02 -4.19 1.96
N THR A 2 -16.59 -4.16 0.70
CA THR A 2 -15.21 -3.84 0.34
C THR A 2 -14.78 -2.49 0.92
N VAL A 3 -13.55 -2.44 1.43
CA VAL A 3 -12.93 -1.22 1.94
C VAL A 3 -11.68 -0.90 1.14
N ILE A 4 -11.41 0.39 0.96
CA ILE A 4 -10.22 0.90 0.29
C ILE A 4 -9.42 1.72 1.29
N ARG A 5 -8.12 1.44 1.39
CA ARG A 5 -7.17 2.22 2.19
C ARG A 5 -6.26 3.00 1.27
N ILE A 6 -6.14 4.29 1.53
CA ILE A 6 -5.33 5.21 0.74
C ILE A 6 -4.31 5.83 1.69
N ASN A 7 -3.03 5.58 1.43
CA ASN A 7 -1.93 6.26 2.11
C ASN A 7 -1.35 7.30 1.15
N ALA A 8 -1.34 8.57 1.57
CA ALA A 8 -0.71 9.65 0.84
C ALA A 8 0.71 9.86 1.38
N ILE A 9 1.71 9.79 0.51
CA ILE A 9 3.13 9.86 0.88
C ILE A 9 3.77 10.99 0.09
N THR A 10 4.27 12.01 0.78
CA THR A 10 5.12 13.03 0.17
C THR A 10 6.51 12.45 -0.06
N VAL A 11 6.96 12.46 -1.32
CA VAL A 11 8.21 11.84 -1.74
C VAL A 11 9.13 12.88 -2.33
N PRO A 12 10.39 13.01 -1.85
CA PRO A 12 11.36 13.91 -2.46
C PRO A 12 11.54 13.62 -3.96
N PRO A 13 11.93 14.60 -4.79
CA PRO A 13 12.07 14.44 -6.24
C PRO A 13 12.93 13.25 -6.67
N GLU A 14 13.99 12.95 -5.91
CA GLU A 14 14.91 11.82 -6.10
C GLU A 14 14.41 10.48 -5.52
N GLY A 15 13.34 10.51 -4.73
CA GLY A 15 12.86 9.38 -3.93
C GLY A 15 11.85 8.46 -4.62
N GLY A 16 11.28 8.87 -5.76
CA GLY A 16 10.19 8.13 -6.44
C GLY A 16 10.58 6.71 -6.87
N GLY A 17 11.80 6.53 -7.42
CA GLY A 17 12.28 5.21 -7.84
C GLY A 17 12.47 4.23 -6.67
N GLU A 18 13.00 4.70 -5.54
CA GLU A 18 13.17 3.88 -4.34
C GLU A 18 11.81 3.56 -3.69
N LEU A 19 10.86 4.49 -3.73
CA LEU A 19 9.48 4.25 -3.30
C LEU A 19 8.86 3.11 -4.12
N ALA A 20 8.88 3.22 -5.46
CA ALA A 20 8.34 2.20 -6.35
C ALA A 20 8.98 0.82 -6.09
N ARG A 21 10.31 0.77 -5.90
CA ARG A 21 11.03 -0.46 -5.56
C ARG A 21 10.55 -1.08 -4.25
N ARG A 22 10.44 -0.29 -3.18
CA ARG A 22 9.98 -0.77 -1.86
C ARG A 22 8.54 -1.26 -1.89
N PHE A 23 7.68 -0.56 -2.62
CA PHE A 23 6.27 -0.93 -2.71
C PHE A 23 6.01 -2.13 -3.63
N GLY A 24 6.80 -2.32 -4.68
CA GLY A 24 6.80 -3.56 -5.46
C GLY A 24 7.14 -4.79 -4.62
N ALA A 25 8.10 -4.67 -3.69
CA ALA A 25 8.41 -5.73 -2.74
C ALA A 25 7.28 -5.95 -1.70
N ARG A 26 6.58 -4.88 -1.29
CA ARG A 26 5.44 -4.97 -0.36
C ARG A 26 4.20 -5.59 -0.98
N ALA A 27 3.91 -5.35 -2.26
CA ALA A 27 2.77 -5.96 -2.94
C ALA A 27 2.81 -7.49 -2.78
N GLY A 28 3.98 -8.12 -3.01
CA GLY A 28 4.16 -9.56 -2.81
C GLY A 28 4.03 -10.04 -1.35
N ALA A 29 4.24 -9.16 -0.36
CA ALA A 29 4.07 -9.50 1.05
C ALA A 29 2.61 -9.43 1.51
N VAL A 30 1.78 -8.62 0.85
CA VAL A 30 0.35 -8.44 1.19
C VAL A 30 -0.55 -9.33 0.33
N ASP A 31 -0.12 -9.73 -0.87
CA ASP A 31 -0.86 -10.64 -1.77
C ASP A 31 -1.33 -11.95 -1.10
N GLY A 32 -0.64 -12.43 -0.06
CA GLY A 32 -1.00 -13.64 0.68
C GLY A 32 -1.97 -13.43 1.86
N ALA A 33 -2.39 -12.20 2.16
CA ALA A 33 -3.26 -11.90 3.30
C ALA A 33 -4.73 -12.24 2.99
N ASP A 34 -5.43 -12.84 3.95
CA ASP A 34 -6.87 -13.11 3.79
C ASP A 34 -7.63 -11.80 3.56
N GLY A 35 -8.52 -11.84 2.57
CA GLY A 35 -9.37 -10.71 2.20
C GLY A 35 -8.63 -9.56 1.52
N PHE A 36 -7.35 -9.69 1.18
CA PHE A 36 -6.67 -8.73 0.30
C PHE A 36 -7.12 -8.91 -1.15
N GLU A 37 -7.43 -7.81 -1.83
CA GLU A 37 -8.02 -7.82 -3.18
C GLU A 37 -7.19 -7.07 -4.22
N GLY A 38 -6.19 -6.29 -3.82
CA GLY A 38 -5.30 -5.62 -4.76
C GLY A 38 -4.55 -4.43 -4.21
N PHE A 39 -3.51 -4.04 -4.95
CA PHE A 39 -2.60 -2.95 -4.64
C PHE A 39 -2.37 -2.09 -5.89
N GLU A 40 -2.36 -0.77 -5.70
CA GLU A 40 -1.98 0.19 -6.73
C GLU A 40 -1.03 1.23 -6.12
N LEU A 41 0.05 1.56 -6.85
CA LEU A 41 0.91 2.70 -6.56
C LEU A 41 0.69 3.73 -7.66
N LEU A 42 0.24 4.92 -7.29
CA LEU A 42 -0.03 6.01 -8.22
C LEU A 42 1.04 7.09 -8.09
N GLU A 43 1.79 7.26 -9.17
CA GLU A 43 2.73 8.37 -9.37
C GLU A 43 1.96 9.63 -9.81
N PRO A 44 2.14 10.78 -9.15
CA PRO A 44 1.54 12.03 -9.60
C PRO A 44 2.15 12.50 -10.92
N THR A 45 1.31 12.87 -11.89
CA THR A 45 1.73 13.37 -13.22
C THR A 45 1.50 14.88 -13.41
N ASP A 46 1.08 15.57 -12.35
CA ASP A 46 0.67 16.98 -12.36
C ASP A 46 1.63 17.90 -11.57
N GLY A 47 2.87 17.45 -11.36
CA GLY A 47 3.91 18.22 -10.68
C GLY A 47 3.82 18.18 -9.15
N ARG A 48 2.85 17.48 -8.57
CA ARG A 48 2.85 17.15 -7.13
C ARG A 48 3.91 16.10 -6.82
N ASP A 49 4.36 16.10 -5.57
CA ASP A 49 5.32 15.15 -5.00
C ASP A 49 4.63 14.08 -4.12
N THR A 50 3.30 14.09 -4.10
CA THR A 50 2.50 13.22 -3.24
C THR A 50 2.03 11.99 -4.03
N TRP A 51 2.57 10.84 -3.67
CA TRP A 51 2.20 9.54 -4.23
C TRP A 51 1.07 8.93 -3.42
N LEU A 52 0.24 8.13 -4.09
CA LEU A 52 -0.86 7.42 -3.44
C LEU A 52 -0.60 5.92 -3.48
N VAL A 53 -0.70 5.30 -2.32
CA VAL A 53 -0.71 3.85 -2.17
C VAL A 53 -2.13 3.42 -1.86
N ILE A 54 -2.70 2.60 -2.72
CA ILE A 54 -4.06 2.10 -2.58
C ILE A 54 -4.01 0.60 -2.30
N THR A 55 -4.72 0.17 -1.25
CA THR A 55 -5.00 -1.26 -1.03
C THR A 55 -6.49 -1.49 -0.93
N ARG A 56 -6.96 -2.60 -1.49
CA ARG A 56 -8.35 -3.02 -1.46
C ARG A 56 -8.50 -4.28 -0.62
N TRP A 57 -9.56 -4.32 0.18
CA TRP A 57 -9.86 -5.44 1.07
C TRP A 57 -11.34 -5.80 1.01
N ARG A 58 -11.64 -7.10 1.11
CA ARG A 58 -13.00 -7.67 1.14
C ARG A 58 -13.89 -6.99 2.17
N ASP A 59 -13.33 -6.68 3.33
CA ASP A 59 -14.00 -6.02 4.43
C ASP A 59 -13.03 -5.39 5.43
N GLN A 60 -13.59 -4.61 6.37
CA GLN A 60 -12.86 -3.94 7.44
C GLN A 60 -12.11 -4.93 8.34
N ALA A 61 -12.70 -6.09 8.64
CA ALA A 61 -12.14 -7.06 9.58
C ALA A 61 -10.89 -7.73 9.01
N ALA A 62 -10.89 -8.05 7.71
CA ALA A 62 -9.73 -8.56 6.99
C ALA A 62 -8.54 -7.58 7.06
N PHE A 63 -8.79 -6.29 6.84
CA PHE A 63 -7.77 -5.26 6.97
C PHE A 63 -7.21 -5.17 8.40
N GLU A 64 -8.08 -5.13 9.41
CA GLU A 64 -7.66 -5.04 10.82
C GLU A 64 -6.85 -6.26 11.25
N ALA A 65 -7.27 -7.47 10.83
CA ALA A 65 -6.54 -8.69 11.08
C ALA A 65 -5.15 -8.68 10.45
N TRP A 66 -5.02 -8.15 9.23
CA TRP A 66 -3.72 -7.95 8.59
C TRP A 66 -2.85 -6.94 9.32
N VAL A 67 -3.38 -5.79 9.73
CA VAL A 67 -2.63 -4.77 10.51
C VAL A 67 -2.11 -5.35 11.84
N ALA A 68 -2.91 -6.21 12.48
CA ALA A 68 -2.51 -6.89 13.71
C ALA A 68 -1.53 -8.06 13.49
N SER A 69 -1.26 -8.43 12.22
CA SER A 69 -0.42 -9.59 11.91
C SER A 69 1.09 -9.29 12.02
N PRO A 70 1.93 -10.30 12.30
CA PRO A 70 3.38 -10.15 12.25
C PRO A 70 3.92 -9.71 10.88
N ALA A 71 3.18 -10.00 9.80
CA ALA A 71 3.55 -9.60 8.44
C ALA A 71 3.49 -8.08 8.26
N PHE A 72 2.55 -7.40 8.93
CA PHE A 72 2.49 -5.94 8.96
C PHE A 72 3.66 -5.35 9.74
N ALA A 73 3.97 -5.89 10.93
CA ALA A 73 5.03 -5.40 11.80
C ALA A 73 6.44 -5.47 11.17
N HIS A 74 6.70 -6.45 10.30
CA HIS A 74 7.97 -6.55 9.56
C HIS A 74 8.09 -5.56 8.40
N GLY A 75 6.97 -4.97 7.99
CA GLY A 75 6.85 -4.23 6.75
C GLY A 75 6.37 -2.78 6.91
N HIS A 76 6.19 -2.24 8.12
CA HIS A 76 5.70 -0.87 8.35
C HIS A 76 6.61 -0.05 9.27
#